data_AF-A0A7V9U7V8-F1
#
_entry.id   AF-A0A7V9U7V8-F1
#
_cell.length_a   1.000
_cell.length_b   1.000
_cell.length_c   1.000
_cell.angle_alpha   90.00
_cell.angle_beta   90.00
_cell.angle_gamma   90.00
#
_symmetry.space_group_name_H-M   'P 1'
#
loop_
_entity.id
_entity.type
_entity.pdbx_description
1 polymer ?
#
loop_
_entity_poly.entity_id
_entity_poly.type
_entity_poly.pdbx_seq_one_letter_code
_entity_poly.pdbx_strand_id
1 'polypeptide(L)'
;MHQYDLGLLAAGVLIFVLSFLPFYTVDVLAVPSGNAWDSFWSWFAVLLGLAATAMILLPKFGVNLPVPSRLVALGCWALALLCLVIALFTWPFSGEVPAAQKDAFDEATGHGFGLYASLLVAAIATALAFMRKDATDDATVR
;
A
#
# COMPACT_ATOMS: atom_id res chain seq x y z
N MET A 1 16.64 15.06 10.30
CA MET A 1 15.58 14.17 9.77
C MET A 1 14.33 15.02 9.65
N HIS A 2 13.80 15.20 8.43
CA HIS A 2 12.66 16.10 8.19
C HIS A 2 11.38 15.48 8.77
N GLN A 3 10.40 16.28 9.17
CA GLN A 3 9.13 15.78 9.73
C GLN A 3 8.42 14.80 8.76
N TYR A 4 8.54 15.03 7.45
CA TYR A 4 8.02 14.14 6.40
C TYR A 4 8.70 12.77 6.34
N ASP A 5 10.00 12.68 6.68
CA ASP A 5 10.73 11.40 6.68
C ASP A 5 10.15 10.45 7.73
N LEU A 6 9.79 10.98 8.90
CA LEU A 6 9.23 10.21 10.00
C LEU A 6 7.83 9.71 9.67
N GLY A 7 7.01 10.57 9.05
CA GLY A 7 5.67 10.19 8.58
C GLY A 7 5.71 9.07 7.54
N LEU A 8 6.63 9.14 6.58
CA LEU A 8 6.80 8.11 5.54
C LEU A 8 7.31 6.79 6.13
N LEU A 9 8.20 6.84 7.12
CA LEU A 9 8.65 5.64 7.84
C LEU A 9 7.51 4.98 8.63
N ALA A 10 6.74 5.79 9.36
CA ALA A 10 5.58 5.29 10.09
C ALA A 10 4.54 4.68 9.15
N ALA A 11 4.29 5.29 7.99
CA ALA A 11 3.39 4.76 6.97
C ALA A 11 3.86 3.41 6.42
N GLY A 12 5.16 3.23 6.18
CA GLY A 12 5.73 1.96 5.71
C GLY A 12 5.59 0.82 6.73
N VAL A 13 5.81 1.11 8.01
CA VAL A 13 5.60 0.13 9.07
C VAL A 13 4.10 -0.18 9.22
N LEU A 14 3.27 0.87 9.19
CA LEU A 14 1.83 0.72 9.37
C LEU A 14 1.19 -0.09 8.24
N ILE A 15 1.53 0.18 6.97
CA ILE A 15 0.98 -0.58 5.84
C ILE A 15 1.39 -2.05 5.89
N PHE A 16 2.60 -2.34 6.40
CA PHE A 16 3.04 -3.71 6.62
C PHE A 16 2.25 -4.40 7.74
N VAL A 17 2.01 -3.73 8.86
CA VAL A 17 1.18 -4.29 9.95
C VAL A 17 -0.26 -4.52 9.48
N LEU A 18 -0.84 -3.55 8.76
CA LEU A 18 -2.19 -3.65 8.20
C LEU A 18 -2.32 -4.78 7.17
N SER A 19 -1.22 -5.16 6.50
CA SER A 19 -1.22 -6.25 5.52
C SER A 19 -1.65 -7.61 6.08
N PHE A 20 -1.54 -7.80 7.40
CA PHE A 20 -1.96 -9.02 8.11
C PHE A 20 -3.41 -8.97 8.59
N LEU A 21 -4.07 -7.81 8.52
CA LEU A 21 -5.49 -7.68 8.82
C LEU A 21 -6.33 -8.18 7.63
N PRO A 22 -7.62 -8.49 7.85
CA PRO A 22 -8.52 -8.86 6.76
C PRO A 22 -8.57 -7.76 5.69
N PHE A 23 -8.11 -8.09 4.48
CA PHE A 23 -8.27 -7.29 3.26
C PHE A 23 -9.54 -7.70 2.51
N TYR A 24 -9.91 -8.97 2.60
CA TYR A 24 -11.06 -9.56 1.93
C TYR A 24 -11.91 -10.29 2.97
N THR A 25 -13.19 -9.98 3.03
CA THR A 25 -14.16 -10.58 3.94
C THR A 25 -15.13 -11.45 3.16
N VAL A 26 -15.47 -12.61 3.70
CA VAL A 26 -16.47 -13.54 3.14
C VAL A 26 -17.38 -13.96 4.27
N ASP A 27 -18.68 -13.65 4.15
CA ASP A 27 -19.70 -13.97 5.17
C ASP A 27 -20.42 -15.30 4.89
N VAL A 28 -19.77 -16.21 4.15
CA VAL A 28 -20.28 -17.57 3.89
C VAL A 28 -19.58 -18.55 4.83
N LEU A 29 -20.38 -19.33 5.57
CA LEU A 29 -19.93 -20.37 6.50
C LEU A 29 -18.81 -21.23 5.88
N ALA A 30 -17.62 -21.16 6.49
CA ALA A 30 -16.40 -21.94 6.22
C ALA A 30 -15.37 -21.39 5.21
N VAL A 31 -15.50 -20.16 4.68
CA VAL A 31 -14.41 -19.52 3.91
C VAL A 31 -13.61 -18.57 4.81
N PRO A 32 -12.30 -18.81 5.03
CA PRO A 32 -11.47 -17.89 5.81
C PRO A 32 -11.30 -16.55 5.07
N SER A 33 -11.38 -15.45 5.82
CA SER A 33 -11.08 -14.10 5.31
C SER A 33 -9.63 -14.01 4.83
N GLY A 34 -9.43 -13.40 3.66
CA GLY A 34 -8.11 -13.19 3.08
C GLY A 34 -7.44 -11.90 3.56
N ASN A 35 -6.12 -11.87 3.54
CA ASN A 35 -5.29 -10.72 3.86
C ASN A 35 -4.59 -10.18 2.60
N ALA A 36 -3.67 -9.22 2.75
CA ALA A 36 -3.02 -8.60 1.60
C ALA A 36 -2.19 -9.58 0.76
N TRP A 37 -1.78 -10.70 1.34
CA TRP A 37 -0.89 -11.68 0.71
C TRP A 37 -1.61 -12.61 -0.27
N ASP A 38 -2.95 -12.61 -0.27
CA ASP A 38 -3.77 -13.44 -1.16
C ASP A 38 -3.95 -12.84 -2.57
N SER A 39 -3.63 -11.57 -2.76
CA SER A 39 -3.78 -10.87 -4.05
C SER A 39 -2.48 -10.21 -4.50
N PHE A 40 -2.14 -10.38 -5.79
CA PHE A 40 -0.96 -9.78 -6.39
C PHE A 40 -0.87 -8.28 -6.13
N TRP A 41 -1.95 -7.55 -6.41
CA TRP A 41 -1.98 -6.11 -6.29
C TRP A 41 -1.82 -5.62 -4.85
N SER A 42 -2.33 -6.40 -3.89
CA SER A 42 -2.28 -6.07 -2.47
C SER A 42 -0.88 -6.30 -1.88
N TRP A 43 -0.28 -7.48 -2.08
CA TRP A 43 1.07 -7.72 -1.54
C TRP A 43 2.13 -6.89 -2.25
N PHE A 44 1.99 -6.68 -3.57
CA PHE A 44 2.91 -5.86 -4.33
C PHE A 44 2.86 -4.40 -3.84
N ALA A 45 1.68 -3.86 -3.53
CA ALA A 45 1.55 -2.53 -2.94
C ALA A 45 2.25 -2.43 -1.57
N VAL A 46 2.10 -3.43 -0.70
CA VAL A 46 2.77 -3.47 0.61
C VAL A 46 4.29 -3.46 0.45
N LEU A 47 4.82 -4.29 -0.47
CA LEU A 47 6.25 -4.31 -0.76
C LEU A 47 6.76 -2.99 -1.35
N LEU A 48 5.97 -2.33 -2.19
CA LEU A 48 6.31 -0.99 -2.69
C LEU A 48 6.37 0.05 -1.57
N GLY A 49 5.44 0.02 -0.61
CA GLY A 49 5.48 0.88 0.58
C GLY A 49 6.71 0.63 1.46
N LEU A 50 7.10 -0.63 1.64
CA LEU A 50 8.34 -1.00 2.32
C LEU A 50 9.59 -0.56 1.56
N ALA A 51 9.60 -0.74 0.23
CA ALA A 51 10.69 -0.28 -0.63
C ALA A 51 10.85 1.24 -0.57
N ALA A 52 9.75 2.01 -0.61
CA ALA A 52 9.76 3.46 -0.43
C ALA A 52 10.42 3.87 0.89
N THR A 53 10.09 3.13 1.95
CA THR A 53 10.62 3.34 3.30
C THR A 53 12.12 3.04 3.37
N ALA A 54 12.56 1.94 2.76
CA ALA A 54 13.98 1.61 2.65
C ALA A 54 14.76 2.68 1.89
N MET A 55 14.20 3.21 0.80
CA MET A 55 14.84 4.28 0.01
C MET A 55 15.05 5.58 0.79
N ILE A 56 14.22 5.86 1.78
CA ILE A 56 14.38 7.02 2.68
C ILE A 56 15.48 6.77 3.73
N LEU A 57 15.66 5.51 4.14
CA LEU A 57 16.67 5.12 5.11
C LEU A 57 18.08 4.98 4.51
N LEU A 58 18.20 4.46 3.29
CA LEU A 58 19.49 4.18 2.64
C LEU A 58 20.49 5.35 2.66
N PRO A 59 20.10 6.61 2.34
CA PRO A 59 21.02 7.74 2.42
C PRO A 59 21.57 8.01 3.83
N LYS A 60 20.85 7.62 4.89
CA LYS A 60 21.31 7.79 6.28
C LYS A 60 22.44 6.85 6.65
N PHE A 61 22.60 5.75 5.90
CA PHE A 61 23.69 4.81 6.05
C PHE A 61 24.86 5.11 5.10
N GLY A 62 24.84 6.27 4.42
CA GLY A 62 25.90 6.68 3.50
C GLY A 62 25.82 6.05 2.10
N VAL A 63 24.70 5.42 1.74
CA VAL A 63 24.49 4.86 0.40
C VAL A 63 24.06 5.96 -0.56
N ASN A 64 24.89 6.22 -1.57
CA ASN A 64 24.58 7.16 -2.65
C ASN A 64 23.79 6.43 -3.74
N LEU A 65 22.58 6.91 -4.02
CA LEU A 65 21.74 6.38 -5.09
C LEU A 65 21.92 7.23 -6.36
N PRO A 66 21.89 6.61 -7.55
CA PRO A 66 21.99 7.33 -8.83
C PRO A 66 20.77 8.20 -9.13
N VAL A 67 19.66 7.98 -8.41
CA VAL A 67 18.40 8.73 -8.55
C VAL A 67 18.07 9.35 -7.19
N PRO A 68 17.52 10.59 -7.14
CA PRO A 68 17.08 11.20 -5.90
C PRO A 68 16.08 10.29 -5.16
N SER A 69 16.42 9.88 -3.94
CA SER A 69 15.58 9.00 -3.10
C SER A 69 14.16 9.52 -2.91
N ARG A 70 13.96 10.84 -3.01
CA ARG A 70 12.66 11.51 -2.98
C ARG A 70 11.74 11.12 -4.15
N LEU A 71 12.27 11.07 -5.37
CA LEU A 71 11.49 10.71 -6.56
C LEU A 71 11.15 9.22 -6.53
N VAL A 72 12.09 8.39 -6.08
CA VAL A 72 11.88 6.95 -5.92
C VAL A 72 10.80 6.70 -4.87
N ALA A 73 10.88 7.35 -3.69
CA ALA A 73 9.87 7.19 -2.65
C ALA A 73 8.49 7.65 -3.10
N LEU A 74 8.39 8.79 -3.80
CA LEU A 74 7.12 9.27 -4.37
C LEU A 74 6.56 8.28 -5.40
N GLY A 75 7.40 7.79 -6.31
CA GLY A 75 7.01 6.81 -7.32
C GLY A 75 6.53 5.51 -6.70
N CYS A 76 7.22 5.00 -5.69
CA CYS A 76 6.82 3.79 -4.97
C CYS A 76 5.49 3.96 -4.23
N TRP A 77 5.26 5.09 -3.53
CA TRP A 77 4.00 5.33 -2.84
C TRP A 77 2.83 5.57 -3.79
N ALA A 78 3.04 6.32 -4.88
CA ALA A 78 2.03 6.54 -5.89
C ALA A 78 1.64 5.22 -6.60
N LEU A 79 2.63 4.37 -6.91
CA LEU A 79 2.38 3.07 -7.50
C LEU A 79 1.71 2.12 -6.50
N ALA A 80 2.11 2.14 -5.22
CA ALA A 80 1.44 1.37 -4.18
C ALA A 80 -0.02 1.77 -4.03
N LEU A 81 -0.33 3.07 -4.03
CA LEU A 81 -1.70 3.58 -4.01
C LEU A 81 -2.49 3.10 -5.24
N LEU A 82 -1.91 3.19 -6.43
CA LEU A 82 -2.54 2.69 -7.65
C LEU A 82 -2.83 1.19 -7.57
N CYS A 83 -1.88 0.39 -7.07
CA CYS A 83 -2.07 -1.05 -6.88
C CYS A 83 -3.18 -1.36 -5.88
N LEU A 84 -3.29 -0.62 -4.77
CA LEU A 84 -4.40 -0.78 -3.82
C LEU A 84 -5.75 -0.34 -4.41
N VAL A 85 -5.78 0.68 -5.26
CA VAL A 85 -7.00 1.07 -5.98
C VAL A 85 -7.41 -0.04 -6.95
N ILE A 86 -6.48 -0.63 -7.69
CA ILE A 86 -6.76 -1.81 -8.53
C ILE A 86 -7.25 -2.97 -7.66
N ALA A 87 -6.66 -3.16 -6.48
CA ALA A 87 -7.05 -4.22 -5.55
C ALA A 87 -8.52 -4.13 -5.08
N LEU A 88 -9.15 -2.94 -5.11
CA LEU A 88 -10.59 -2.78 -4.84
C LEU A 88 -11.48 -3.45 -5.90
N PHE A 89 -10.98 -3.58 -7.13
CA PHE A 89 -11.73 -4.14 -8.25
C PHE A 89 -11.32 -5.58 -8.57
N THR A 90 -10.28 -6.10 -7.90
CA THR A 90 -9.79 -7.47 -8.13
C THR A 90 -10.03 -8.34 -6.92
N TRP A 91 -10.67 -9.49 -7.13
CA TRP A 91 -10.91 -10.48 -6.09
C TRP A 91 -9.90 -11.64 -6.19
N PRO A 92 -9.28 -12.08 -5.08
CA PRO A 92 -8.23 -13.11 -5.12
C PRO A 92 -8.75 -14.53 -5.36
N PHE A 93 -10.04 -14.80 -5.16
CA PHE A 93 -10.60 -16.13 -5.41
C PHE A 93 -10.88 -16.35 -6.89
N SER A 94 -10.05 -17.19 -7.51
CA SER A 94 -10.22 -17.73 -8.86
C SER A 94 -10.92 -19.10 -8.89
N GLY A 95 -11.44 -19.57 -7.76
CA GLY A 95 -12.22 -20.80 -7.70
C GLY A 95 -13.55 -20.62 -8.44
N GLU A 96 -13.92 -21.59 -9.28
CA GLU A 96 -15.26 -21.63 -9.88
C GLU A 96 -16.29 -21.79 -8.76
N VAL A 97 -16.93 -20.69 -8.37
CA VAL A 97 -18.16 -20.75 -7.57
C VAL A 97 -19.24 -21.33 -8.48
N PRO A 98 -19.92 -22.43 -8.10
CA PRO A 98 -21.02 -22.97 -8.89
C PRO A 98 -22.02 -21.86 -9.21
N ALA A 99 -22.50 -21.78 -10.46
CA ALA A 99 -23.38 -20.69 -10.90
C ALA A 99 -24.62 -20.50 -10.00
N ALA A 100 -25.10 -21.58 -9.38
CA ALA A 100 -26.22 -21.57 -8.43
C ALA A 100 -25.93 -20.87 -7.09
N GLN A 101 -24.66 -20.60 -6.77
CA GLN A 101 -24.20 -19.96 -5.53
C GLN A 101 -23.51 -18.62 -5.78
N LYS A 102 -23.40 -18.19 -7.04
CA LYS A 102 -22.68 -16.96 -7.41
C LYS A 102 -23.32 -15.72 -6.80
N ASP A 103 -24.64 -15.59 -6.88
CA ASP A 103 -25.34 -14.41 -6.35
C ASP A 103 -25.18 -14.30 -4.82
N ALA A 104 -25.27 -15.43 -4.11
CA ALA A 104 -25.06 -15.48 -2.66
C ALA A 104 -23.59 -15.24 -2.26
N PHE A 105 -22.63 -15.62 -3.10
CA PHE A 105 -21.21 -15.37 -2.89
C PHE A 105 -20.86 -13.91 -3.13
N ASP A 106 -21.38 -13.30 -4.21
CA ASP A 106 -21.19 -11.89 -4.55
C ASP A 106 -21.82 -10.96 -3.47
N GLU A 107 -22.96 -11.35 -2.89
CA GLU A 107 -23.61 -10.59 -1.82
C GLU A 107 -22.90 -10.72 -0.47
N ALA A 108 -22.20 -11.84 -0.24
CA ALA A 108 -21.46 -12.12 1.00
C ALA A 108 -19.97 -11.76 0.93
N THR A 109 -19.45 -11.29 -0.22
CA THR A 109 -18.05 -10.90 -0.38
C THR A 109 -17.89 -9.39 -0.26
N GLY A 110 -16.87 -8.96 0.49
CA GLY A 110 -16.59 -7.55 0.73
C GLY A 110 -15.11 -7.27 1.00
N HIS A 111 -14.77 -5.99 1.07
CA HIS A 111 -13.43 -5.57 1.43
C HIS A 111 -13.32 -5.36 2.93
N GLY A 112 -12.28 -5.91 3.53
CA GLY A 112 -12.02 -5.80 4.95
C GLY A 112 -11.38 -4.47 5.34
N PHE A 113 -11.40 -4.19 6.64
CA PHE A 113 -10.81 -2.98 7.23
C PHE A 113 -9.34 -2.77 6.83
N GLY A 114 -8.57 -3.85 6.67
CA GLY A 114 -7.16 -3.79 6.31
C GLY A 114 -6.92 -3.10 4.97
N LEU A 115 -7.79 -3.33 3.97
CA LEU A 115 -7.66 -2.72 2.65
C LEU A 115 -7.94 -1.21 2.72
N TYR A 116 -9.03 -0.81 3.35
CA TYR A 116 -9.40 0.60 3.49
C TYR A 116 -8.38 1.39 4.32
N ALA A 117 -7.89 0.81 5.42
CA ALA A 117 -6.86 1.42 6.23
C ALA A 117 -5.55 1.58 5.43
N SER A 118 -5.16 0.57 4.65
CA SER A 118 -3.96 0.62 3.82
C SER A 118 -4.07 1.63 2.68
N LEU A 119 -5.25 1.77 2.07
CA LEU A 119 -5.55 2.81 1.08
C LEU A 119 -5.37 4.21 1.67
N LEU A 120 -5.92 4.46 2.86
CA LEU A 120 -5.77 5.74 3.55
C LEU A 120 -4.30 6.03 3.85
N VAL A 121 -3.56 5.04 4.36
CA VAL A 121 -2.12 5.17 4.66
C VAL A 121 -1.33 5.46 3.39
N ALA A 122 -1.57 4.74 2.29
CA ALA A 122 -0.91 4.98 1.02
C ALA A 122 -1.23 6.35 0.43
N ALA A 123 -2.47 6.84 0.57
CA ALA A 123 -2.87 8.17 0.13
C ALA A 123 -2.14 9.27 0.94
N ILE A 124 -2.13 9.16 2.27
CA ILE A 124 -1.41 10.09 3.14
C ILE A 124 0.10 10.06 2.84
N ALA A 125 0.69 8.87 2.69
CA ALA A 125 2.10 8.73 2.39
C ALA A 125 2.47 9.32 1.02
N THR A 126 1.61 9.15 0.01
CA THR A 126 1.79 9.79 -1.31
C THR A 126 1.77 11.31 -1.18
N ALA A 127 0.81 11.87 -0.43
CA ALA A 127 0.75 13.31 -0.18
C ALA A 127 2.00 13.83 0.56
N LEU A 128 2.45 13.12 1.60
CA LEU A 128 3.68 13.46 2.34
C LEU A 128 4.93 13.39 1.45
N ALA A 129 5.01 12.38 0.58
CA ALA A 129 6.11 12.24 -0.36
C ALA A 129 6.11 13.38 -1.39
N PHE A 130 4.93 13.84 -1.82
CA PHE A 130 4.78 14.97 -2.71
C PHE A 130 5.22 16.28 -2.03
N MET A 131 4.74 16.56 -0.81
CA MET A 131 5.16 17.75 -0.05
C MET A 131 6.67 17.77 0.23
N ARG A 132 7.27 16.61 0.48
CA ARG A 132 8.73 16.47 0.68
C ARG A 132 9.52 16.83 -0.58
N LYS A 133 8.99 16.54 -1.77
CA LYS A 133 9.59 16.95 -3.05
C LYS A 133 9.71 18.47 -3.09
N ASP A 134 8.60 19.17 -2.88
CA ASP A 134 8.51 20.62 -3.01
C ASP A 134 9.37 21.35 -1.96
N ALA A 135 9.35 20.88 -0.71
CA ALA A 135 10.16 21.45 0.36
C ALA A 135 11.68 21.38 0.10
N THR A 136 12.13 20.45 -0.75
CA THR A 136 13.54 20.30 -1.12
C THR A 136 13.92 21.20 -2.29
N ASP A 137 13.02 21.38 -3.26
CA ASP A 137 13.26 22.20 -4.45
C ASP A 137 13.42 23.69 -4.04
N ASP A 138 12.61 24.17 -3.08
CA ASP A 138 12.72 25.54 -2.52
C ASP A 138 14.06 25.82 -1.82
N ALA A 139 14.70 24.79 -1.25
CA ALA A 139 15.98 24.94 -0.56
C ALA A 139 17.17 25.03 -1.52
N THR A 140 17.01 24.61 -2.78
CA THR A 140 18.07 24.66 -3.80
C THR A 140 18.12 25.95 -4.62
N VAL A 141 17.08 26.80 -4.55
CA VAL A 141 16.97 28.06 -5.30
C VAL A 141 17.51 29.27 -4.50
N ARG A 142 17.91 29.07 -3.24
CA ARG A 142 18.52 30.10 -2.38
C ARG A 142 20.04 29.89 -2.26
#